data_AF-A0A8T2UXK9-F1
#
_entry.id   AF-A0A8T2UXK9-F1
#
_cell.length_a   1.000
_cell.length_b   1.000
_cell.length_c   1.000
_cell.angle_alpha   90.00
_cell.angle_beta   90.00
_cell.angle_gamma   90.00
#
_symmetry.space_group_name_H-M   'P 1'
#
loop_
_entity.id
_entity.type
_entity.pdbx_description
1 polymer ?
#
loop_
_entity_poly.entity_id
_entity_poly.type
_entity_poly.pdbx_seq_one_letter_code
_entity_poly.pdbx_strand_id
1 'polypeptide(L)'
;MDYCRLHGIDFFYSMALLNPGMDDCWSKLPVIRKLMLSHPEVEWIWWMDSNAAFTDMTFKLPMERYAQYNLVLHGWDDDIYLKKSWVGLNAGVFLIRNCQWSLDLMDAWARMGKDKQLRERLGPFFSEILVSRPAFEGDDQASLIFILNNQKEIWESKVYFENSFYLHGHWGLLVGNYEKLMQSSHPGYGDDRWPFVTHFVGCEPCGPQSLEGSTCLKQMERAFNFADNQVLHFYGFEHIDLNKFEVGPVGNKST
;
A
#
# COMPACT_ATOMS: atom_id res chain seq x y z
N MET A 1 -13.59 -1.87 -1.41
CA MET A 1 -14.93 -1.25 -1.23
C MET A 1 -15.49 -1.52 0.16
N ASP A 2 -15.57 -2.78 0.62
CA ASP A 2 -16.14 -3.08 1.94
C ASP A 2 -15.45 -2.39 3.11
N TYR A 3 -14.12 -2.39 3.15
CA TYR A 3 -13.37 -1.66 4.17
C TYR A 3 -13.81 -0.18 4.23
N CYS A 4 -13.78 0.52 3.09
CA CYS A 4 -14.17 1.92 2.99
C CYS A 4 -15.61 2.15 3.50
N ARG A 5 -16.56 1.28 3.12
CA ARG A 5 -17.95 1.34 3.60
C ARG A 5 -18.06 1.14 5.12
N LEU A 6 -17.33 0.17 5.68
CA LEU A 6 -17.36 -0.14 7.12
C LEU A 6 -16.75 0.98 7.97
N HIS A 7 -15.79 1.73 7.40
CA HIS A 7 -15.05 2.77 8.11
C HIS A 7 -15.46 4.20 7.73
N GLY A 8 -16.46 4.38 6.87
CA GLY A 8 -16.95 5.69 6.45
C GLY A 8 -15.92 6.50 5.66
N ILE A 9 -15.15 5.83 4.79
CA ILE A 9 -14.10 6.42 3.96
C ILE A 9 -14.61 6.53 2.53
N ASP A 10 -14.49 7.71 1.93
CA ASP A 10 -14.81 7.90 0.51
C ASP A 10 -13.80 7.18 -0.38
N PHE A 11 -14.29 6.61 -1.49
CA PHE A 11 -13.48 5.80 -2.39
C PHE A 11 -13.46 6.40 -3.80
N PHE A 12 -12.26 6.54 -4.35
CA PHE A 12 -12.03 6.97 -5.73
C PHE A 12 -11.17 5.95 -6.47
N TYR A 13 -11.62 5.50 -7.63
CA TYR A 13 -10.89 4.58 -8.49
C TYR A 13 -10.55 5.26 -9.82
N SER A 14 -9.26 5.43 -10.11
CA SER A 14 -8.80 6.04 -11.37
C SER A 14 -8.58 4.99 -12.44
N MET A 15 -9.21 5.18 -13.60
CA MET A 15 -8.88 4.47 -14.85
C MET A 15 -8.25 5.41 -15.90
N ALA A 16 -7.98 6.67 -15.53
CA ALA A 16 -7.53 7.69 -16.45
C ALA A 16 -6.02 7.94 -16.34
N LEU A 17 -5.34 7.96 -17.49
CA LEU A 17 -3.97 8.47 -17.60
C LEU A 17 -4.01 9.99 -17.73
N LEU A 18 -3.93 10.71 -16.61
CA LEU A 18 -4.06 12.18 -16.59
C LEU A 18 -2.87 12.92 -17.21
N ASN A 19 -1.70 12.27 -17.27
CA ASN A 19 -0.50 12.82 -17.88
C ASN A 19 0.23 11.69 -18.64
N PRO A 20 0.34 11.76 -19.98
CA PRO A 20 1.00 10.72 -20.78
C PRO A 20 2.47 10.45 -20.41
N GLY A 21 3.17 11.41 -19.79
CA GLY A 21 4.54 11.23 -19.30
C GLY A 21 4.65 10.59 -17.92
N MET A 22 3.52 10.35 -17.24
CA MET A 22 3.45 9.77 -15.89
C MET A 22 2.58 8.51 -15.93
N ASP A 23 3.13 7.44 -16.50
CA ASP A 23 2.49 6.13 -16.63
C ASP A 23 2.87 5.18 -15.49
N ASP A 24 2.28 3.98 -15.48
CA ASP A 24 2.58 2.92 -14.52
C ASP A 24 2.57 3.41 -13.05
N CYS A 25 3.60 3.11 -12.26
CA CYS A 25 3.73 3.54 -10.87
C CYS A 25 3.71 5.07 -10.69
N TRP A 26 4.04 5.85 -11.71
CA TRP A 26 4.07 7.32 -11.66
C TRP A 26 2.68 7.95 -11.82
N SER A 27 1.72 7.23 -12.38
CA SER A 27 0.36 7.73 -12.67
C SER A 27 -0.40 8.19 -11.43
N LYS A 28 -0.03 7.67 -10.25
CA LYS A 28 -0.58 8.08 -8.96
C LYS A 28 -0.34 9.56 -8.64
N LEU A 29 0.80 10.12 -9.06
CA LEU A 29 1.19 11.47 -8.65
C LEU A 29 0.26 12.56 -9.23
N PRO A 30 -0.03 12.59 -10.54
CA PRO A 30 -1.03 13.51 -11.10
C PRO A 30 -2.44 13.31 -10.51
N VAL A 31 -2.85 12.07 -10.23
CA VAL A 31 -4.17 11.76 -9.66
C VAL A 31 -4.30 12.34 -8.26
N ILE A 32 -3.36 12.05 -7.37
CA ILE A 32 -3.35 12.57 -6.00
C ILE A 32 -3.34 14.10 -6.00
N ARG A 33 -2.47 14.72 -6.80
CA ARG A 33 -2.40 16.19 -6.89
C ARG A 33 -3.71 16.79 -7.39
N LYS A 34 -4.39 16.15 -8.35
CA LYS A 34 -5.69 16.62 -8.84
C LYS A 34 -6.75 16.53 -7.74
N LEU A 35 -6.79 15.42 -7.00
CA LEU A 35 -7.72 15.23 -5.89
C LEU A 35 -7.49 16.25 -4.77
N MET A 36 -6.23 16.53 -4.40
CA MET A 36 -5.89 17.57 -3.41
C MET A 36 -6.52 18.92 -3.77
N LEU A 37 -6.43 19.32 -5.04
CA LEU A 37 -6.92 20.61 -5.51
C LEU A 37 -8.42 20.66 -5.73
N SER A 38 -9.06 19.53 -6.09
CA SER A 38 -10.50 19.49 -6.34
C SER A 38 -11.32 19.21 -5.08
N HIS A 39 -10.68 18.69 -4.02
CA HIS A 39 -11.31 18.34 -2.75
C HIS A 39 -10.60 19.00 -1.56
N PRO A 40 -10.69 20.33 -1.42
CA PRO A 40 -10.07 21.05 -0.29
C PRO A 40 -10.65 20.65 1.08
N GLU A 41 -11.84 20.02 1.11
CA GLU A 41 -12.47 19.46 2.30
C GLU A 41 -11.80 18.18 2.82
N VAL A 42 -11.07 17.47 1.95
CA VAL A 42 -10.41 16.21 2.31
C VAL A 42 -9.10 16.51 3.02
N GLU A 43 -8.98 16.09 4.28
CA GLU A 43 -7.75 16.28 5.06
C GLU A 43 -6.63 15.31 4.66
N TRP A 44 -6.98 14.06 4.35
CA TRP A 44 -6.03 13.00 4.02
C TRP A 44 -6.45 12.26 2.76
N ILE A 45 -5.50 12.08 1.85
CA ILE A 45 -5.62 11.15 0.73
C ILE A 45 -4.85 9.89 1.10
N TRP A 46 -5.52 8.76 0.99
CA TRP A 46 -4.91 7.45 1.18
C TRP A 46 -4.74 6.79 -0.18
N TRP A 47 -3.50 6.72 -0.65
CA TRP A 47 -3.17 5.95 -1.85
C TRP A 47 -3.00 4.47 -1.48
N MET A 48 -3.56 3.59 -2.30
CA MET A 48 -3.43 2.14 -2.16
C MET A 48 -3.35 1.52 -3.55
N ASP A 49 -2.26 0.80 -3.81
CA ASP A 49 -2.05 0.08 -5.07
C ASP A 49 -3.12 -1.01 -5.27
N SER A 50 -3.43 -1.30 -6.53
CA SER A 50 -4.48 -2.26 -6.89
C SER A 50 -4.20 -3.72 -6.51
N ASN A 51 -2.93 -4.06 -6.27
CA ASN A 51 -2.47 -5.36 -5.78
C ASN A 51 -2.25 -5.36 -4.25
N ALA A 52 -2.72 -4.34 -3.53
CA ALA A 52 -2.85 -4.36 -2.09
C ALA A 52 -4.29 -4.65 -1.67
N ALA A 53 -4.47 -5.45 -0.63
CA ALA A 53 -5.77 -5.82 -0.10
C ALA A 53 -5.83 -5.58 1.40
N PHE A 54 -6.95 -5.05 1.90
CA PHE A 54 -7.26 -5.07 3.31
C PHE A 54 -7.47 -6.50 3.76
N THR A 55 -6.75 -6.92 4.79
CA THR A 55 -6.90 -8.24 5.43
C THR A 55 -7.30 -8.15 6.90
N ASP A 56 -7.31 -6.96 7.49
CA ASP A 56 -8.01 -6.66 8.75
C ASP A 56 -9.14 -5.67 8.49
N MET A 57 -10.38 -6.16 8.43
CA MET A 57 -11.56 -5.35 8.15
C MET A 57 -12.02 -4.53 9.36
N THR A 58 -11.46 -4.77 10.55
CA THR A 58 -11.88 -4.12 11.80
C THR A 58 -10.89 -3.09 12.32
N PHE A 59 -9.61 -3.23 11.96
CA PHE A 59 -8.55 -2.29 12.31
C PHE A 59 -8.86 -0.89 11.80
N LYS A 60 -8.57 0.12 12.62
CA LYS A 60 -8.70 1.55 12.30
C LYS A 60 -7.34 2.20 12.39
N LEU A 61 -7.02 3.02 11.39
CA LEU A 61 -5.81 3.83 11.41
C LEU A 61 -5.80 4.75 12.65
N PRO A 62 -4.70 4.79 13.42
CA PRO A 62 -4.59 5.63 14.61
C PRO A 62 -4.31 7.10 14.23
N MET A 63 -5.27 7.77 13.58
CA MET A 63 -5.08 9.08 12.94
C MET A 63 -4.52 10.17 13.88
N GLU A 64 -4.85 10.11 15.18
CA GLU A 64 -4.30 11.04 16.18
C GLU A 64 -2.77 10.99 16.27
N ARG A 65 -2.16 9.82 16.03
CA ARG A 65 -0.70 9.64 15.99
C ARG A 65 -0.05 10.47 14.88
N TYR A 66 -0.78 10.72 13.79
CA TYR A 66 -0.28 11.38 12.59
C TYR A 66 -0.57 12.89 12.59
N ALA A 67 -1.09 13.45 13.68
CA ALA A 67 -1.54 14.85 13.75
C ALA A 67 -0.47 15.88 13.35
N GLN A 68 0.82 15.60 13.64
CA GLN A 68 1.92 16.53 13.35
C GLN A 68 2.62 16.26 11.99
N TYR A 69 2.22 15.20 11.29
CA TYR A 69 2.84 14.73 10.07
C TYR A 69 1.94 15.00 8.85
N ASN A 70 2.56 14.95 7.67
CA ASN A 70 1.89 15.16 6.39
C ASN A 70 2.02 13.95 5.45
N LEU A 71 2.98 13.07 5.69
CA LEU A 71 3.17 11.84 4.92
C LEU A 71 3.38 10.68 5.89
N VAL A 72 2.61 9.60 5.72
CA VAL A 72 2.74 8.37 6.51
C VAL A 72 2.96 7.21 5.56
N LEU A 73 4.07 6.52 5.73
CA LEU A 73 4.50 5.39 4.91
C LEU A 73 4.81 4.23 5.83
N HIS A 74 4.61 3.00 5.37
CA HIS A 74 5.19 1.87 6.08
C HIS A 74 6.71 1.86 5.87
N GLY A 75 7.52 1.76 6.93
CA GLY A 75 8.97 1.74 6.81
C GLY A 75 9.74 1.91 8.12
N TRP A 76 11.06 2.05 8.00
CA TRP A 76 11.99 2.25 9.12
C TRP A 76 13.00 3.35 8.84
N ASP A 77 13.16 4.29 9.77
CA ASP A 77 14.11 5.41 9.65
C ASP A 77 15.54 4.95 9.34
N ASP A 78 16.04 3.94 10.07
CA ASP A 78 17.39 3.41 9.87
C ASP A 78 17.56 2.80 8.47
N ASP A 79 16.51 2.17 7.93
CA ASP A 79 16.57 1.57 6.61
C ASP A 79 16.64 2.65 5.52
N ILE A 80 15.97 3.79 5.72
CA ILE A 80 16.00 4.92 4.79
C ILE A 80 17.30 5.71 4.93
N TYR A 81 17.56 6.27 6.10
CA TYR A 81 18.59 7.30 6.30
C TYR A 81 19.99 6.74 6.58
N LEU A 82 20.10 5.52 7.12
CA LEU A 82 21.40 4.90 7.41
C LEU A 82 21.76 3.86 6.34
N LYS A 83 20.89 2.86 6.13
CA LYS A 83 21.17 1.74 5.24
C LYS A 83 20.90 2.06 3.78
N LYS A 84 20.06 3.06 3.48
CA LYS A 84 19.60 3.40 2.13
C LYS A 84 19.01 2.18 1.39
N SER A 85 18.22 1.39 2.10
CA SER A 85 17.51 0.22 1.58
C SER A 85 16.41 0.65 0.61
N TRP A 86 16.35 0.06 -0.58
CA TRP A 86 15.26 0.31 -1.53
C TRP A 86 13.89 -0.13 -1.00
N VAL A 87 13.87 -1.12 -0.10
CA VAL A 87 12.66 -1.62 0.54
C VAL A 87 12.48 -1.07 1.97
N GLY A 88 13.23 -0.02 2.33
CA GLY A 88 13.14 0.60 3.67
C GLY A 88 11.83 1.36 3.90
N LEU A 89 11.08 1.66 2.83
CA LEU A 89 9.71 2.15 2.85
C LEU A 89 8.91 1.50 1.71
N ASN A 90 7.57 1.58 1.76
CA ASN A 90 6.70 1.23 0.64
C ASN A 90 5.92 2.45 0.13
N ALA A 91 5.99 2.73 -1.18
CA ALA A 91 5.24 3.81 -1.83
C ALA A 91 3.92 3.34 -2.49
N GLY A 92 3.50 2.11 -2.21
CA GLY A 92 2.26 1.55 -2.74
C GLY A 92 1.05 1.72 -1.82
N VAL A 93 1.26 1.90 -0.52
CA VAL A 93 0.19 2.22 0.44
C VAL A 93 0.67 3.30 1.39
N PHE A 94 0.08 4.48 1.31
CA PHE A 94 0.49 5.64 2.11
C PHE A 94 -0.61 6.67 2.29
N LEU A 95 -0.50 7.44 3.38
CA LEU A 95 -1.38 8.58 3.65
C LEU A 95 -0.61 9.86 3.36
N ILE A 96 -1.23 10.79 2.65
CA ILE A 96 -0.69 12.13 2.40
C ILE A 96 -1.74 13.19 2.71
N ARG A 97 -1.38 14.14 3.57
CA ARG A 97 -2.27 15.22 4.02
C ARG A 97 -2.50 16.20 2.87
N ASN A 98 -3.71 16.72 2.71
CA ASN A 98 -3.99 17.78 1.76
C ASN A 98 -3.51 19.13 2.31
N CYS A 99 -2.29 19.53 1.96
CA CYS A 99 -1.70 20.79 2.38
C CYS A 99 -0.61 21.26 1.41
N GLN A 100 -0.15 22.51 1.59
CA GLN A 100 0.89 23.08 0.72
C GLN A 100 2.18 22.25 0.72
N TRP A 101 2.62 21.77 1.88
CA TRP A 101 3.81 20.92 1.99
C TRP A 101 3.70 19.67 1.10
N SER A 102 2.51 19.06 1.05
CA SER A 102 2.28 17.89 0.20
C SER A 102 2.29 18.24 -1.27
N LEU A 103 1.70 19.37 -1.68
CA LEU A 103 1.80 19.85 -3.07
C LEU A 103 3.25 20.09 -3.49
N ASP A 104 4.07 20.65 -2.59
CA ASP A 104 5.50 20.88 -2.84
C ASP A 104 6.27 19.55 -2.98
N LEU A 105 5.97 18.56 -2.12
CA LEU A 105 6.53 17.22 -2.23
C LEU A 105 6.13 16.55 -3.55
N MET A 106 4.85 16.65 -3.95
CA MET A 106 4.36 16.07 -5.20
C MET A 106 5.06 16.68 -6.42
N ASP A 107 5.31 17.99 -6.39
CA ASP A 107 6.06 18.68 -7.45
C ASP A 107 7.54 18.27 -7.47
N ALA A 108 8.17 18.03 -6.32
CA ALA A 108 9.54 17.51 -6.23
C ALA A 108 9.62 16.06 -6.75
N TRP A 109 8.69 15.20 -6.32
CA TRP A 109 8.63 13.78 -6.65
C TRP A 109 8.35 13.55 -8.14
N ALA A 110 7.38 14.27 -8.71
CA ALA A 110 7.00 14.11 -10.11
C ALA A 110 8.08 14.54 -11.12
N ARG A 111 9.12 15.29 -10.72
CA ARG A 111 10.21 15.69 -11.63
C ARG A 111 10.98 14.50 -12.19
N MET A 112 11.13 13.44 -11.40
CA MET A 112 11.88 12.24 -11.81
C MET A 112 11.06 11.28 -12.68
N GLY A 113 9.72 11.39 -12.67
CA GLY A 113 8.83 10.52 -13.43
C GLY A 113 8.47 11.01 -14.83
N LYS A 114 8.39 12.32 -15.05
CA LYS A 114 7.77 12.91 -16.27
C LYS A 114 8.50 12.61 -17.58
N ASP A 115 9.82 12.42 -17.53
CA ASP A 115 10.68 12.21 -18.70
C ASP A 115 11.19 10.78 -18.72
N LYS A 116 10.80 10.02 -19.74
CA LYS A 116 11.22 8.62 -19.91
C LYS A 116 12.74 8.47 -20.03
N GLN A 117 13.43 9.36 -20.75
CA GLN A 117 14.90 9.28 -20.86
C GLN A 117 15.58 9.59 -19.54
N LEU A 118 14.96 10.42 -18.69
CA LEU A 118 15.44 10.64 -17.33
C LEU A 118 15.23 9.38 -16.48
N ARG A 119 14.05 8.76 -16.53
CA ARG A 119 13.75 7.52 -15.79
C ARG A 119 14.71 6.37 -16.14
N GLU A 120 15.01 6.18 -17.42
CA GLU A 120 15.98 5.19 -17.91
C GLU A 120 17.40 5.45 -17.37
N ARG A 121 17.79 6.73 -17.20
CA ARG A 121 19.08 7.11 -16.59
C ARG A 121 19.09 6.99 -15.07
N LEU A 122 17.98 7.30 -14.42
CA LEU A 122 17.82 7.21 -12.96
C LEU A 122 17.80 5.77 -12.48
N GLY A 123 17.31 4.82 -13.27
CA GLY A 123 17.28 3.40 -12.93
C GLY A 123 18.65 2.85 -12.48
N PRO A 124 19.67 2.85 -13.35
CA PRO A 124 21.02 2.40 -12.98
C PRO A 124 21.61 3.18 -11.81
N PHE A 125 21.39 4.51 -11.77
CA PHE A 125 21.85 5.35 -10.67
C PHE A 125 21.23 4.94 -9.33
N PHE A 126 19.92 4.68 -9.27
CA PHE A 126 19.26 4.19 -8.06
C PHE A 126 19.75 2.81 -7.65
N SER A 127 20.03 1.91 -8.60
CA SER A 127 20.61 0.59 -8.30
C SER A 127 22.03 0.66 -7.76
N GLU A 128 22.77 1.75 -8.04
CA GLU A 128 24.09 1.99 -7.47
C GLU A 128 24.03 2.53 -6.04
N ILE A 129 23.10 3.44 -5.75
CA ILE A 129 23.05 4.14 -4.46
C ILE A 129 22.13 3.50 -3.41
N LEU A 130 21.17 2.67 -3.83
CA LEU A 130 20.21 2.02 -2.94
C LEU A 130 20.55 0.53 -2.78
N VAL A 131 20.60 0.09 -1.53
CA VAL A 131 20.90 -1.30 -1.19
C VAL A 131 19.79 -2.22 -1.69
N SER A 132 20.19 -3.30 -2.34
CA SER A 132 19.32 -4.38 -2.83
C SER A 132 18.25 -3.95 -3.83
N ARG A 133 18.44 -2.84 -4.56
CA ARG A 133 17.57 -2.49 -5.69
C ARG A 133 18.00 -3.24 -6.97
N PRO A 134 17.11 -4.05 -7.58
CA PRO A 134 17.35 -4.65 -8.88
C PRO A 134 17.55 -3.61 -10.00
N ALA A 135 18.12 -4.02 -11.13
CA ALA A 135 18.34 -3.14 -12.27
C ALA A 135 17.08 -3.03 -13.14
N PHE A 136 16.37 -1.91 -13.02
CA PHE A 136 15.25 -1.52 -13.89
C PHE A 136 15.10 0.02 -13.88
N GLU A 137 14.19 0.53 -14.71
CA GLU A 137 13.85 1.95 -14.85
C GLU A 137 13.59 2.64 -13.49
N GLY A 138 13.83 3.95 -13.39
CA GLY A 138 13.54 4.71 -12.18
C GLY A 138 12.06 4.63 -11.78
N ASP A 139 11.82 4.23 -10.53
CA ASP A 139 10.49 4.08 -9.93
C ASP A 139 10.17 5.19 -8.91
N ASP A 140 8.89 5.34 -8.59
CA ASP A 140 8.38 6.30 -7.63
C ASP A 140 8.94 6.04 -6.22
N GLN A 141 9.03 4.77 -5.78
CA GLN A 141 9.55 4.42 -4.46
C GLN A 141 11.03 4.80 -4.30
N ALA A 142 11.91 4.37 -5.21
CA ALA A 142 13.32 4.73 -5.20
C ALA A 142 13.54 6.25 -5.26
N SER A 143 12.71 6.94 -6.05
CA SER A 143 12.75 8.39 -6.17
C SER A 143 12.35 9.10 -4.87
N LEU A 144 11.34 8.60 -4.15
CA LEU A 144 10.98 9.13 -2.85
C LEU A 144 12.09 8.92 -1.83
N ILE A 145 12.68 7.72 -1.77
CA ILE A 145 13.83 7.42 -0.91
C ILE A 145 15.00 8.38 -1.23
N PHE A 146 15.26 8.61 -2.51
CA PHE A 146 16.29 9.55 -2.94
C PHE A 146 16.01 10.99 -2.46
N ILE A 147 14.77 11.48 -2.57
CA ILE A 147 14.38 12.80 -2.05
C ILE A 147 14.60 12.87 -0.53
N LEU A 148 14.11 11.89 0.23
CA LEU A 148 14.22 11.89 1.68
C LEU A 148 15.67 11.83 2.14
N ASN A 149 16.52 11.06 1.45
CA ASN A 149 17.94 10.97 1.77
C ASN A 149 18.73 12.24 1.45
N ASN A 150 18.44 12.90 0.32
CA ASN A 150 19.23 14.05 -0.14
C ASN A 150 18.68 15.40 0.31
N GLN A 151 17.44 15.45 0.78
CA GLN A 151 16.76 16.67 1.22
C GLN A 151 16.13 16.46 2.61
N LYS A 152 16.81 15.70 3.46
CA LYS A 152 16.36 15.29 4.80
C LYS A 152 15.85 16.47 5.63
N GLU A 153 16.61 17.56 5.69
CA GLU A 153 16.28 18.78 6.46
C GLU A 153 14.97 19.45 6.00
N ILE A 154 14.55 19.22 4.76
CA ILE A 154 13.32 19.80 4.19
C ILE A 154 12.11 18.92 4.51
N TRP A 155 12.25 17.60 4.39
CA TRP A 155 11.10 16.69 4.35
C TRP A 155 10.90 15.88 5.64
N GLU A 156 11.96 15.41 6.29
CA GLU A 156 11.91 14.40 7.37
C GLU A 156 10.93 14.79 8.48
N SER A 157 10.94 16.05 8.91
CA SER A 157 10.13 16.54 10.04
C SER A 157 8.61 16.36 9.86
N LYS A 158 8.15 16.07 8.63
CA LYS A 158 6.74 15.86 8.29
C LYS A 158 6.45 14.46 7.73
N VAL A 159 7.43 13.56 7.73
CA VAL A 159 7.27 12.16 7.35
C VAL A 159 7.22 11.29 8.60
N TYR A 160 6.27 10.36 8.64
CA TYR A 160 6.18 9.33 9.67
C TYR A 160 6.37 7.95 9.03
N PHE A 161 7.35 7.19 9.52
CA PHE A 161 7.53 5.79 9.15
C PHE A 161 6.79 4.89 10.13
N GLU A 162 5.68 4.32 9.68
CA GLU A 162 4.85 3.39 10.45
C GLU A 162 5.39 1.97 10.33
N ASN A 163 5.60 1.33 11.47
CA ASN A 163 6.08 -0.06 11.57
C ASN A 163 5.46 -0.81 12.75
N SER A 164 4.46 -0.22 13.42
CA SER A 164 3.73 -0.88 14.52
C SER A 164 2.57 -1.76 14.03
N PHE A 165 2.18 -1.61 12.76
CA PHE A 165 1.21 -2.45 12.07
C PHE A 165 1.50 -2.44 10.57
N TYR A 166 0.92 -3.39 9.85
CA TYR A 166 1.12 -3.55 8.41
C TYR A 166 0.28 -2.56 7.60
N LEU A 167 0.63 -1.26 7.65
CA LEU A 167 0.13 -0.28 6.65
C LEU A 167 0.47 -0.77 5.22
N HIS A 168 1.61 -1.42 5.09
CA HIS A 168 1.95 -2.30 3.97
C HIS A 168 2.57 -3.59 4.55
N GLY A 169 2.00 -4.75 4.21
CA GLY A 169 2.54 -6.05 4.59
C GLY A 169 2.94 -6.87 3.37
N HIS A 170 4.21 -7.27 3.28
CA HIS A 170 4.69 -8.08 2.15
C HIS A 170 4.03 -9.46 2.13
N TRP A 171 3.24 -9.76 1.09
CA TRP A 171 2.41 -10.96 1.02
C TRP A 171 3.15 -12.27 1.33
N GLY A 172 4.39 -12.43 0.83
CA GLY A 172 5.21 -13.64 1.03
C GLY A 172 5.51 -13.99 2.49
N LEU A 173 5.36 -13.04 3.42
CA LEU A 173 5.53 -13.28 4.87
C LEU A 173 4.21 -13.57 5.59
N LEU A 174 3.08 -13.26 4.95
CA LEU A 174 1.77 -13.20 5.61
C LEU A 174 0.85 -14.35 5.19
N VAL A 175 0.74 -14.62 3.88
CA VAL A 175 -0.33 -15.48 3.34
C VAL A 175 -0.27 -16.94 3.79
N GLY A 176 0.91 -17.40 4.21
CA GLY A 176 1.11 -18.74 4.77
C GLY A 176 0.64 -18.89 6.22
N ASN A 177 0.34 -17.78 6.91
CA ASN A 177 -0.06 -17.78 8.31
C ASN A 177 -1.57 -17.65 8.52
N TYR A 178 -2.36 -17.37 7.48
CA TYR A 178 -3.79 -17.06 7.63
C TYR A 178 -4.60 -18.10 8.39
N GLU A 179 -4.44 -19.39 8.09
CA GLU A 179 -5.16 -20.46 8.80
C GLU A 179 -4.81 -20.48 10.29
N LYS A 180 -3.53 -20.27 10.63
CA LYS A 180 -3.08 -20.16 12.03
C LYS A 180 -3.72 -18.96 12.71
N LEU A 181 -3.79 -17.82 12.03
CA LEU A 181 -4.41 -16.60 12.57
C LEU A 181 -5.90 -16.79 12.80
N MET A 182 -6.63 -17.39 11.86
CA MET A 182 -8.06 -17.71 12.02
C MET A 182 -8.34 -18.65 13.21
N GLN A 183 -7.39 -19.54 13.54
CA GLN A 183 -7.53 -20.48 14.65
C GLN A 183 -7.16 -19.89 16.02
N SER A 184 -6.17 -19.00 16.06
CA SER A 184 -5.51 -18.58 17.31
C SER A 184 -5.58 -17.08 17.62
N SER A 185 -6.17 -16.29 16.72
CA SER A 185 -6.24 -14.83 16.82
C SER A 185 -7.61 -14.32 16.35
N HIS A 186 -7.73 -13.00 16.20
CA HIS A 186 -8.92 -12.32 15.69
C HIS A 186 -8.53 -10.99 15.01
N PRO A 187 -9.37 -10.42 14.13
CA PRO A 187 -9.10 -9.12 13.53
C PRO A 187 -9.13 -8.00 14.57
N GLY A 188 -8.45 -6.89 14.26
CA GLY A 188 -8.40 -5.65 15.03
C GLY A 188 -7.00 -5.23 15.45
N TYR A 189 -5.98 -6.06 15.20
CA TYR A 189 -4.60 -5.79 15.59
C TYR A 189 -3.82 -5.04 14.51
N GLY A 190 -4.07 -5.34 13.24
CA GLY A 190 -3.36 -4.77 12.09
C GLY A 190 -1.91 -5.22 11.89
N ASP A 191 -1.33 -6.01 12.81
CA ASP A 191 0.08 -6.45 12.83
C ASP A 191 0.24 -7.96 12.62
N ASP A 192 1.33 -8.58 13.10
CA ASP A 192 1.59 -10.02 12.99
C ASP A 192 0.47 -10.92 13.56
N ARG A 193 -0.36 -10.37 14.46
CA ARG A 193 -1.50 -11.09 15.05
C ARG A 193 -2.70 -11.10 14.11
N TRP A 194 -2.82 -10.12 13.23
CA TRP A 194 -3.79 -10.05 12.14
C TRP A 194 -3.43 -8.91 11.19
N PRO A 195 -2.84 -9.18 10.01
CA PRO A 195 -2.22 -8.13 9.20
C PRO A 195 -3.24 -7.19 8.59
N PHE A 196 -3.00 -5.89 8.72
CA PHE A 196 -3.93 -4.88 8.20
C PHE A 196 -4.01 -4.90 6.67
N VAL A 197 -2.88 -4.75 6.00
CA VAL A 197 -2.79 -4.81 4.54
C VAL A 197 -1.86 -5.95 4.13
N THR A 198 -2.35 -6.78 3.21
CA THR A 198 -1.52 -7.73 2.46
C THR A 198 -1.28 -7.16 1.06
N HIS A 199 -0.02 -6.85 0.74
CA HIS A 199 0.39 -6.22 -0.51
C HIS A 199 1.22 -7.21 -1.36
N PHE A 200 0.69 -7.54 -2.52
CA PHE A 200 1.26 -8.48 -3.50
C PHE A 200 2.33 -7.83 -4.39
N VAL A 201 3.32 -7.19 -3.77
CA VAL A 201 4.48 -6.60 -4.47
C VAL A 201 5.18 -7.68 -5.30
N GLY A 202 5.50 -7.35 -6.55
CA GLY A 202 6.11 -8.27 -7.52
C GLY A 202 5.13 -9.22 -8.20
N CYS A 203 3.85 -9.23 -7.82
CA CYS A 203 2.81 -9.91 -8.57
C CYS A 203 2.15 -8.93 -9.57
N GLU A 204 2.13 -9.30 -10.84
CA GLU A 204 1.55 -8.49 -11.93
C GLU A 204 0.34 -9.22 -12.57
N PRO A 205 -0.81 -9.31 -11.87
CA PRO A 205 -1.98 -10.06 -12.36
C PRO A 205 -2.65 -9.42 -13.59
N CYS A 206 -2.28 -8.20 -13.96
CA CYS A 206 -2.75 -7.53 -15.17
C CYS A 206 -1.69 -7.46 -16.29
N GLY A 207 -0.49 -8.02 -16.04
CA GLY A 207 0.62 -8.03 -16.99
C GLY A 207 0.57 -9.22 -17.95
N PRO A 208 1.44 -9.24 -18.98
CA PRO A 208 1.53 -10.35 -19.93
C PRO A 208 1.96 -11.68 -19.30
N GLN A 209 2.51 -11.64 -18.07
CA GLN A 209 2.86 -12.82 -17.27
C GLN A 209 1.75 -13.23 -16.28
N SER A 210 0.54 -12.66 -16.39
CA SER A 210 -0.62 -13.09 -15.63
C SER A 210 -1.06 -14.48 -16.06
N LEU A 211 -0.46 -15.48 -15.42
CA LEU A 211 -0.75 -16.88 -15.65
C LEU A 211 -1.84 -17.31 -14.67
N GLU A 212 -2.97 -17.76 -15.22
CA GLU A 212 -4.01 -18.46 -14.44
C GLU A 212 -3.38 -19.59 -13.64
N GLY A 213 -3.73 -19.68 -12.36
CA GLY A 213 -3.18 -20.68 -11.45
C GLY A 213 -1.75 -20.41 -10.97
N SER A 214 -1.17 -19.24 -11.27
CA SER A 214 0.08 -18.78 -10.66
C SER A 214 -0.02 -18.70 -9.13
N THR A 215 1.11 -18.85 -8.45
CA THR A 215 1.17 -18.70 -6.98
C THR A 215 0.64 -17.35 -6.53
N CYS A 216 0.95 -16.27 -7.26
CA CYS A 216 0.42 -14.94 -6.99
C CYS A 216 -1.11 -14.94 -6.96
N LEU A 217 -1.77 -15.37 -8.04
CA LEU A 217 -3.23 -15.33 -8.13
C LEU A 217 -3.89 -16.16 -7.02
N LYS A 218 -3.41 -17.40 -6.80
CA LYS A 218 -3.93 -18.27 -5.72
C LYS A 218 -3.83 -17.62 -4.34
N GLN A 219 -2.74 -16.91 -4.07
CA GLN A 219 -2.53 -16.27 -2.77
C GLN A 219 -3.34 -14.96 -2.67
N MET A 220 -3.60 -14.26 -3.78
CA MET A 220 -4.53 -13.14 -3.83
C MET A 220 -5.97 -13.61 -3.53
N GLU A 221 -6.40 -14.74 -4.10
CA GLU A 221 -7.71 -15.33 -3.80
C GLU A 221 -7.84 -15.71 -2.32
N ARG A 222 -6.78 -16.30 -1.75
CA ARG A 222 -6.73 -16.60 -0.30
C ARG A 222 -6.82 -15.35 0.56
N ALA A 223 -6.08 -14.30 0.23
CA ALA A 223 -6.14 -13.03 0.97
C ALA A 223 -7.51 -12.36 0.84
N PHE A 224 -8.13 -12.44 -0.35
CA PHE A 224 -9.51 -12.00 -0.55
C PHE A 224 -10.47 -12.78 0.36
N ASN A 225 -10.47 -14.10 0.32
CA ASN A 225 -11.38 -14.93 1.14
C ASN A 225 -11.12 -14.73 2.65
N PHE A 226 -9.86 -14.54 3.07
CA PHE A 226 -9.49 -14.25 4.46
C PHE A 226 -10.09 -12.93 4.95
N ALA A 227 -10.11 -11.91 4.08
CA ALA A 227 -10.72 -10.64 4.37
C ALA A 227 -12.26 -10.70 4.27
N ASP A 228 -12.79 -11.36 3.25
CA ASP A 228 -14.22 -11.45 2.96
C ASP A 228 -14.95 -12.25 4.04
N ASN A 229 -14.31 -13.25 4.66
CA ASN A 229 -14.84 -13.92 5.85
C ASN A 229 -15.27 -12.95 6.95
N GLN A 230 -14.51 -11.88 7.18
CA GLN A 230 -14.84 -10.87 8.20
C GLN A 230 -16.08 -10.05 7.82
N VAL A 231 -16.39 -9.94 6.52
CA VAL A 231 -17.60 -9.29 6.01
C VAL A 231 -18.78 -10.27 6.02
N LEU A 232 -18.57 -11.49 5.54
CA LEU A 232 -19.57 -12.56 5.49
C LEU A 232 -20.08 -12.97 6.89
N HIS A 233 -19.23 -12.89 7.91
CA HIS A 233 -19.61 -13.17 9.30
C HIS A 233 -20.77 -12.29 9.79
N PHE A 234 -20.91 -11.05 9.29
CA PHE A 234 -22.07 -10.19 9.60
C PHE A 234 -23.40 -10.76 9.07
N TYR A 235 -23.34 -11.63 8.08
CA TYR A 235 -24.49 -12.27 7.44
C TYR A 235 -24.63 -13.75 7.83
N GLY A 236 -23.78 -14.26 8.72
CA GLY A 236 -23.80 -15.65 9.16
C GLY A 236 -23.17 -16.66 8.19
N PHE A 237 -22.30 -16.20 7.29
CA PHE A 237 -21.58 -17.05 6.33
C PHE A 237 -20.07 -16.94 6.47
N GLU A 238 -19.35 -17.95 5.98
CA GLU A 238 -17.91 -17.93 5.78
C GLU A 238 -17.50 -18.83 4.62
N HIS A 239 -16.37 -18.56 3.99
CA HIS A 239 -15.72 -19.46 3.03
C HIS A 239 -15.40 -20.79 3.71
N ILE A 240 -15.76 -21.89 3.04
CA ILE A 240 -15.51 -23.26 3.54
C ILE A 240 -14.00 -23.52 3.68
N ASP A 241 -13.21 -22.95 2.78
CA ASP A 241 -11.76 -23.04 2.74
C ASP A 241 -11.22 -21.78 2.05
N LEU A 242 -10.09 -21.21 2.51
CA LEU A 242 -9.51 -20.00 1.90
C LEU A 242 -9.10 -20.19 0.43
N ASN A 243 -8.96 -21.42 -0.04
CA ASN A 243 -8.65 -21.75 -1.43
C ASN A 243 -9.91 -21.88 -2.31
N LYS A 244 -11.11 -21.62 -1.77
CA LYS A 244 -12.38 -21.77 -2.49
C LYS A 244 -13.30 -20.59 -2.27
N PHE A 245 -13.98 -20.16 -3.33
CA PHE A 245 -15.02 -19.12 -3.25
C PHE A 245 -16.35 -19.63 -2.68
N GLU A 246 -16.50 -20.94 -2.47
CA GLU A 246 -17.71 -21.51 -1.89
C GLU A 246 -17.87 -21.11 -0.43
N VAL A 247 -19.06 -20.64 -0.07
CA VAL A 247 -19.41 -20.20 1.28
C VAL A 247 -20.42 -21.15 1.92
N GLY A 248 -20.29 -21.37 3.22
CA GLY A 248 -21.22 -22.12 4.05
C GLY A 248 -21.71 -21.27 5.23
N PRO A 249 -22.79 -21.69 5.91
CA PRO A 249 -23.18 -21.04 7.15
C PRO A 249 -22.06 -21.20 8.18
N VAL A 250 -21.78 -20.13 8.94
CA VAL A 250 -20.89 -20.22 10.11
C VAL A 250 -21.52 -21.25 11.03
N GLY A 251 -20.80 -22.35 11.31
CA GLY A 251 -21.36 -23.47 12.08
C GLY A 251 -21.99 -22.96 13.37
N ASN A 252 -23.24 -23.35 13.65
CA ASN A 252 -23.96 -22.99 14.87
C ASN A 252 -23.07 -23.26 16.09
N LYS A 253 -22.38 -22.23 16.59
CA LYS A 253 -21.89 -22.25 17.96
C LYS A 253 -23.14 -22.06 18.80
N SER A 254 -23.71 -23.18 19.21
CA SER A 254 -24.82 -23.30 20.14
C SER A 254 -24.69 -22.22 21.22
N THR A 255 -25.70 -21.36 21.29
CA THR A 255 -25.99 -20.51 22.46
C THR A 255 -26.04 -21.31 23.74
#